data_AF-A0A921GA79-F1
#
_entry.id   AF-A0A921GA79-F1
#
_cell.length_a   1.000
_cell.length_b   1.000
_cell.length_c   1.000
_cell.angle_alpha   90.00
_cell.angle_beta   90.00
_cell.angle_gamma   90.00
#
_symmetry.space_group_name_H-M   'P 1'
#
loop_
_entity.id
_entity.type
_entity.pdbx_description
1 polymer ?
#
loop_
_entity_poly.entity_id
_entity_poly.type
_entity_poly.pdbx_seq_one_letter_code
_entity_poly.pdbx_strand_id
1 'polypeptide(L)'
;MQDIIFNLSIICLFVILAITLLILLLSIGLRRKSIIVLWAIFIIALATFAFFAEPSPSDDLYRYYLTINRIRGGIPNSEFVESPLIVQKLWFTIIAKTDNNGWLPASAALLFGFFIGSIANDYMKKNNVATKIVILFFLSCLGCCSVFSLISGIRNVVAFAMWFFSYYFFYEHRKILYYFLTIIAALLHTAVIICVILALIYQYYLKMKVGKEYWKIILLIVVIAYVLPSPLIGNILNQIPNTYINLMARKWNYYFQYEGIMGDTGSLFIKIMVLFFTASALYLIIKKKGRITFSEFILSIGIPMSLSNIIFERFIFLIGIVSLPTLDNIYKSMSKLGRFFYVICAFCLLSIRIFLSFYSMFVYMNFNGQEIGEILRTIFGG
;
A
#
# COMPACT_ATOMS: atom_id res chain seq x y z
N MET A 1 24.19 -21.48 3.71
CA MET A 1 22.91 -21.52 4.47
C MET A 1 22.01 -20.33 4.12
N GLN A 2 22.54 -19.10 4.07
CA GLN A 2 21.79 -17.93 3.63
C GLN A 2 21.21 -18.10 2.21
N ASP A 3 22.00 -18.66 1.28
CA ASP A 3 21.52 -18.83 -0.11
C ASP A 3 20.39 -19.84 -0.24
N ILE A 4 20.45 -20.91 0.55
CA ILE A 4 19.38 -21.91 0.61
C ILE A 4 18.08 -21.26 1.10
N ILE A 5 18.16 -20.41 2.13
CA ILE A 5 17.00 -19.71 2.71
C ILE A 5 16.40 -18.73 1.70
N PHE A 6 17.25 -17.95 1.02
CA PHE A 6 16.82 -17.01 -0.01
C PHE A 6 16.16 -17.73 -1.19
N ASN A 7 16.82 -18.74 -1.75
CA ASN A 7 16.31 -19.51 -2.88
C ASN A 7 14.97 -20.19 -2.54
N LEU A 8 14.86 -20.78 -1.34
CA LEU A 8 13.62 -21.38 -0.87
C LEU A 8 12.50 -20.34 -0.75
N SER A 9 12.82 -19.11 -0.31
CA SER A 9 11.82 -18.03 -0.21
C SER A 9 11.27 -17.63 -1.59
N ILE A 10 12.14 -17.51 -2.59
CA ILE A 10 11.74 -17.21 -3.98
C ILE A 10 10.86 -18.31 -4.54
N ILE A 11 11.31 -19.57 -4.42
CA ILE A 11 10.55 -20.73 -4.90
C ILE A 11 9.18 -20.77 -4.22
N CYS A 12 9.12 -20.52 -2.91
CA CYS A 12 7.87 -20.47 -2.15
C CYS A 12 6.93 -19.37 -2.68
N LEU A 13 7.44 -18.17 -2.97
CA LEU A 13 6.65 -17.09 -3.57
C LEU A 13 6.06 -17.50 -4.92
N PHE A 14 6.86 -18.07 -5.83
CA PHE A 14 6.38 -18.52 -7.14
C PHE A 14 5.36 -19.65 -7.03
N VAL A 15 5.59 -20.64 -6.16
CA VAL A 15 4.66 -21.74 -5.91
C VAL A 15 3.32 -21.21 -5.37
N ILE A 16 3.34 -20.26 -4.43
CA ILE A 16 2.11 -19.66 -3.90
C ILE A 16 1.37 -18.86 -4.97
N LEU A 17 2.08 -18.11 -5.82
CA LEU A 17 1.45 -17.40 -6.94
C LEU A 17 0.80 -18.38 -7.93
N ALA A 18 1.46 -19.50 -8.23
CA ALA A 18 0.89 -20.57 -9.08
C ALA A 18 -0.35 -21.21 -8.44
N ILE A 19 -0.30 -21.54 -7.14
CA ILE A 19 -1.46 -22.05 -6.39
C ILE A 19 -2.61 -21.02 -6.43
N THR A 20 -2.31 -19.74 -6.24
CA THR A 20 -3.28 -18.65 -6.28
C THR A 20 -3.97 -18.56 -7.64
N LEU A 21 -3.20 -18.65 -8.72
CA LEU A 21 -3.71 -18.71 -10.09
C LEU A 21 -4.65 -19.91 -10.28
N LEU A 22 -4.23 -21.11 -9.85
CA LEU A 22 -5.04 -22.33 -9.96
C LEU A 22 -6.36 -22.20 -9.19
N ILE A 23 -6.34 -21.64 -7.98
CA ILE A 23 -7.55 -21.40 -7.19
C ILE A 23 -8.53 -20.46 -7.93
N LEU A 24 -8.01 -19.42 -8.58
CA LEU A 24 -8.84 -18.46 -9.32
C LEU A 24 -9.42 -19.08 -10.60
N LEU A 25 -8.60 -19.76 -11.41
CA LEU A 25 -9.02 -20.38 -12.67
C LEU A 25 -10.02 -21.52 -12.44
N LEU A 26 -9.72 -22.41 -11.49
CA LEU A 26 -10.55 -23.59 -11.20
C LEU A 26 -11.67 -23.29 -10.19
N SER A 27 -11.78 -22.04 -9.71
CA SER A 27 -12.76 -21.61 -8.71
C SER A 27 -12.79 -22.49 -7.45
N ILE A 28 -11.62 -22.91 -6.96
CA ILE A 28 -11.48 -23.80 -5.80
C ILE A 28 -11.95 -23.06 -4.53
N GLY A 29 -12.92 -23.65 -3.83
CA GLY A 29 -13.37 -23.17 -2.53
C GLY A 29 -12.42 -23.59 -1.42
N LEU A 30 -11.86 -22.63 -0.69
CA LEU A 30 -11.00 -22.90 0.47
C LEU A 30 -11.69 -22.49 1.76
N ARG A 31 -11.43 -23.25 2.83
CA ARG A 31 -11.83 -22.88 4.19
C ARG A 31 -11.07 -21.62 4.62
N ARG A 32 -11.71 -20.78 5.44
CA ARG A 32 -11.13 -19.55 6.01
C ARG A 32 -9.71 -19.76 6.57
N LYS A 33 -9.52 -20.81 7.38
CA LYS A 33 -8.22 -21.13 7.98
C LYS A 33 -7.14 -21.36 6.91
N SER A 34 -7.47 -22.09 5.85
CA SER A 34 -6.55 -22.37 4.73
C SER A 34 -6.15 -21.11 3.98
N ILE A 35 -7.09 -20.18 3.75
CA ILE A 35 -6.80 -18.89 3.09
C ILE A 35 -5.83 -18.05 3.93
N ILE A 36 -6.06 -17.98 5.25
CA ILE A 36 -5.18 -17.22 6.15
C ILE A 36 -3.80 -17.89 6.30
N VAL A 37 -3.75 -19.22 6.32
CA VAL A 37 -2.47 -19.95 6.31
C VAL A 37 -1.70 -19.69 5.01
N LEU A 38 -2.36 -19.74 3.85
CA LEU A 38 -1.73 -19.42 2.57
C LEU A 38 -1.15 -18.00 2.57
N TRP A 39 -1.90 -17.02 3.07
CA TRP A 39 -1.43 -15.65 3.24
C TRP A 39 -0.25 -15.54 4.21
N ALA A 40 -0.28 -16.24 5.34
CA ALA A 40 0.81 -16.21 6.32
C ALA A 40 2.10 -16.81 5.74
N ILE A 41 2.02 -17.94 5.03
CA ILE A 41 3.19 -18.55 4.37
C ILE A 41 3.74 -17.58 3.31
N PHE A 42 2.88 -16.95 2.50
CA PHE A 42 3.29 -15.94 1.53
C PHE A 42 4.05 -14.79 2.18
N ILE A 43 3.52 -14.26 3.29
CA ILE A 43 4.13 -13.13 4.00
C ILE A 43 5.47 -13.52 4.64
N ILE A 44 5.59 -14.73 5.19
CA ILE A 44 6.86 -15.23 5.71
C ILE A 44 7.88 -15.34 4.58
N ALA A 45 7.51 -15.95 3.45
CA ALA A 45 8.38 -16.03 2.29
C ALA A 45 8.79 -14.65 1.76
N LEU A 46 7.85 -13.70 1.70
CA LEU A 46 8.12 -12.33 1.28
C LEU A 46 9.05 -11.60 2.27
N ALA A 47 8.85 -11.78 3.57
CA ALA A 47 9.70 -11.18 4.61
C ALA A 47 11.12 -11.76 4.56
N THR A 48 11.25 -13.07 4.39
CA THR A 48 12.54 -13.73 4.19
C THR A 48 13.23 -13.24 2.93
N PHE A 49 12.50 -13.14 1.81
CA PHE A 49 13.03 -12.60 0.57
C PHE A 49 13.51 -11.14 0.74
N ALA A 50 12.67 -10.30 1.36
CA ALA A 50 12.95 -8.89 1.57
C ALA A 50 14.12 -8.64 2.54
N PHE A 51 14.42 -9.59 3.43
CA PHE A 51 15.60 -9.54 4.31
C PHE A 51 16.91 -9.42 3.53
N PHE A 52 16.99 -10.03 2.35
CA PHE A 52 18.18 -10.02 1.49
C PHE A 52 18.20 -8.85 0.49
N ALA A 53 17.23 -7.93 0.57
CA ALA A 53 17.16 -6.81 -0.36
C ALA A 53 18.31 -5.81 -0.13
N GLU A 54 19.09 -5.57 -1.17
CA GLU A 54 20.11 -4.52 -1.23
C GLU A 54 19.62 -3.37 -2.13
N PRO A 55 19.24 -2.23 -1.53
CA PRO A 55 18.61 -1.15 -2.26
C PRO A 55 19.61 -0.34 -3.09
N SER A 56 19.15 0.18 -4.23
CA SER A 56 19.90 1.16 -5.03
C SER A 56 19.95 2.53 -4.35
N PRO A 57 20.91 3.41 -4.70
CA PRO A 57 21.00 4.77 -4.14
C PRO A 57 19.74 5.63 -4.31
N SER A 58 18.94 5.36 -5.35
CA SER A 58 17.67 6.04 -5.59
C SER A 58 16.57 5.67 -4.59
N ASP A 59 16.68 4.50 -3.96
CA ASP A 59 15.62 3.92 -3.15
C ASP A 59 15.47 4.58 -1.79
N ASP A 60 14.22 4.61 -1.30
CA ASP A 60 13.91 4.99 0.08
C ASP A 60 14.66 4.11 1.09
N LEU A 61 14.71 2.80 0.82
CA LEU A 61 15.37 1.82 1.69
C LEU A 61 16.86 2.09 1.85
N TYR A 62 17.55 2.53 0.79
CA TYR A 62 18.97 2.88 0.87
C TYR A 62 19.20 4.03 1.85
N ARG A 63 18.37 5.08 1.80
CA ARG A 63 18.42 6.19 2.76
C ARG A 63 18.15 5.72 4.19
N TYR A 64 17.24 4.77 4.39
CA TYR A 64 16.98 4.18 5.70
C TYR A 64 18.18 3.37 6.20
N TYR A 65 18.80 2.57 5.34
CA TYR A 65 20.01 1.80 5.68
C TYR A 65 21.17 2.70 6.07
N LEU A 66 21.41 3.80 5.35
CA LEU A 66 22.40 4.81 5.74
C LEU A 66 22.10 5.42 7.11
N THR A 67 20.83 5.72 7.38
CA THR A 67 20.41 6.28 8.67
C THR A 67 20.65 5.28 9.80
N ILE A 68 20.29 4.01 9.60
CA ILE A 68 20.49 2.93 10.59
C ILE A 68 21.97 2.68 10.84
N ASN A 69 22.81 2.65 9.80
CA ASN A 69 24.25 2.48 9.94
C ASN A 69 24.88 3.63 10.74
N ARG A 70 24.41 4.87 10.53
CA ARG A 70 24.84 6.03 11.31
C ARG A 70 24.44 5.95 12.79
N ILE A 71 23.22 5.46 13.07
CA ILE A 71 22.77 5.19 14.45
C ILE A 71 23.65 4.11 15.09
N ARG A 72 23.95 3.02 14.38
CA ARG A 72 24.84 1.95 14.85
C ARG A 72 26.25 2.47 15.16
N GLY A 73 26.74 3.42 14.37
CA GLY A 73 28.01 4.12 14.60
C GLY A 73 27.97 5.24 15.64
N GLY A 74 26.83 5.49 16.30
CA GLY A 74 26.69 6.49 17.36
C GLY A 74 26.56 7.95 16.90
N ILE A 75 26.40 8.21 15.59
CA ILE A 75 26.35 9.57 15.02
C ILE A 75 25.11 9.72 14.13
N PRO A 76 23.90 9.80 14.71
CA PRO A 76 22.68 10.01 13.93
C PRO A 76 22.72 11.36 13.19
N ASN A 77 22.09 11.44 12.02
CA ASN A 77 21.99 12.72 11.30
C ASN A 77 20.98 13.66 11.98
N SER A 78 21.20 14.98 11.84
CA SER A 78 20.33 16.02 12.41
C SER A 78 18.87 15.85 11.97
N GLU A 79 18.63 15.50 10.69
CA GLU A 79 17.28 15.24 10.17
C GLU A 79 16.54 14.14 10.94
N PHE A 80 17.23 13.06 11.33
CA PHE A 80 16.63 12.00 12.14
C PHE A 80 16.41 12.46 13.57
N VAL A 81 17.35 13.19 14.15
CA VAL A 81 17.23 13.72 15.52
C VAL A 81 16.06 14.72 15.63
N GLU A 82 15.87 15.58 14.64
CA GLU A 82 14.84 16.62 14.63
C GLU A 82 13.49 16.16 14.08
N SER A 83 13.43 14.98 13.43
CA SER A 83 12.18 14.44 12.89
C SER A 83 11.11 14.27 13.98
N PRO A 84 9.84 14.65 13.77
CA PRO A 84 8.76 14.39 14.72
C PRO A 84 8.30 12.93 14.72
N LEU A 85 8.83 12.07 13.84
CA LEU A 85 8.39 10.70 13.62
C LEU A 85 8.99 9.72 14.66
N ILE A 86 8.56 9.85 15.92
CA ILE A 86 9.14 9.10 17.06
C ILE A 86 9.02 7.59 16.86
N VAL A 87 7.92 7.08 16.30
CA VAL A 87 7.72 5.64 16.09
C VAL A 87 8.68 5.11 15.04
N GLN A 88 8.93 5.88 13.97
CA GLN A 88 10.00 5.55 13.02
C GLN A 88 11.36 5.50 13.71
N LYS A 89 11.67 6.48 14.57
CA LYS A 89 12.97 6.51 15.27
C LYS A 89 13.17 5.28 16.13
N LEU A 90 12.14 4.91 16.89
CA LEU A 90 12.17 3.71 17.72
C LEU A 90 12.40 2.46 16.87
N TRP A 91 11.66 2.31 15.77
CA TRP A 91 11.84 1.17 14.86
C TRP A 91 13.27 1.11 14.31
N PHE A 92 13.79 2.22 13.77
CA PHE A 92 15.15 2.26 13.22
C PHE A 92 16.22 2.01 14.28
N THR A 93 16.01 2.51 15.51
CA THR A 93 16.93 2.28 16.64
C THR A 93 16.93 0.81 17.05
N ILE A 94 15.78 0.14 17.05
CA ILE A 94 15.69 -1.31 17.31
C ILE A 94 16.47 -2.08 16.23
N ILE A 95 16.31 -1.72 14.95
CA ILE A 95 17.07 -2.37 13.88
C ILE A 95 18.58 -2.07 13.99
N ALA A 96 18.98 -0.87 14.40
CA ALA A 96 20.38 -0.51 14.58
C ALA A 96 21.10 -1.33 15.66
N LYS A 97 20.35 -1.89 16.63
CA LYS A 97 20.88 -2.85 17.62
C LYS A 97 21.16 -4.24 17.03
N THR A 98 20.72 -4.49 15.80
CA THR A 98 21.07 -5.69 15.04
C THR A 98 22.21 -5.39 14.08
N ASP A 99 22.93 -6.44 13.69
CA ASP A 99 24.05 -6.32 12.74
C ASP A 99 23.60 -6.24 11.27
N ASN A 100 22.30 -6.38 10.98
CA ASN A 100 21.80 -6.47 9.62
C ASN A 100 20.57 -5.59 9.37
N ASN A 101 20.67 -4.70 8.39
CA ASN A 101 19.58 -3.79 8.02
C ASN A 101 18.38 -4.50 7.36
N GLY A 102 18.56 -5.72 6.84
CA GLY A 102 17.52 -6.56 6.25
C GLY A 102 16.33 -6.84 7.16
N TRP A 103 16.50 -6.73 8.48
CA TRP A 103 15.39 -6.81 9.43
C TRP A 103 14.32 -5.73 9.22
N LEU A 104 14.71 -4.59 8.66
CA LEU A 104 13.80 -3.48 8.42
C LEU A 104 12.71 -3.84 7.38
N PRO A 105 13.04 -4.19 6.12
CA PRO A 105 12.03 -4.59 5.15
C PRO A 105 11.34 -5.92 5.51
N ALA A 106 12.03 -6.85 6.18
CA ALA A 106 11.41 -8.09 6.68
C ALA A 106 10.30 -7.80 7.71
N SER A 107 10.57 -6.98 8.73
CA SER A 107 9.57 -6.61 9.73
C SER A 107 8.43 -5.79 9.15
N ALA A 108 8.69 -4.96 8.12
CA ALA A 108 7.66 -4.25 7.38
C ALA A 108 6.67 -5.21 6.69
N ALA A 109 7.18 -6.22 5.98
CA ALA A 109 6.36 -7.24 5.33
C ALA A 109 5.52 -8.03 6.34
N LEU A 110 6.10 -8.42 7.48
CA LEU A 110 5.39 -9.11 8.56
C LEU A 110 4.26 -8.26 9.16
N LEU A 111 4.53 -6.99 9.48
CA LEU A 111 3.53 -6.07 10.03
C LEU A 111 2.38 -5.83 9.02
N PHE A 112 2.72 -5.58 7.76
CA PHE A 112 1.74 -5.46 6.69
C PHE A 112 0.86 -6.71 6.59
N GLY A 113 1.49 -7.89 6.51
CA GLY A 113 0.80 -9.16 6.44
C GLY A 113 -0.12 -9.43 7.63
N PHE A 114 0.31 -9.08 8.84
CA PHE A 114 -0.50 -9.19 10.04
C PHE A 114 -1.76 -8.30 9.97
N PHE A 115 -1.61 -7.03 9.62
CA PHE A 115 -2.74 -6.09 9.55
C PHE A 115 -3.75 -6.51 8.47
N ILE A 116 -3.28 -6.78 7.25
CA ILE A 116 -4.14 -7.17 6.12
C ILE A 116 -4.78 -8.54 6.35
N GLY A 117 -4.02 -9.52 6.86
CA GLY A 117 -4.52 -10.84 7.18
C GLY A 117 -5.60 -10.81 8.28
N SER A 118 -5.44 -9.94 9.28
CA SER A 118 -6.42 -9.76 10.35
C SER A 118 -7.73 -9.18 9.84
N ILE A 119 -7.68 -8.16 8.98
CA ILE A 119 -8.86 -7.56 8.34
C ILE A 119 -9.59 -8.60 7.48
N ALA A 120 -8.86 -9.32 6.62
CA ALA A 120 -9.45 -10.36 5.79
C ALA A 120 -10.10 -11.47 6.63
N ASN A 121 -9.43 -11.92 7.70
CA ASN A 121 -9.94 -12.96 8.58
C ASN A 121 -11.23 -12.54 9.26
N ASP A 122 -11.29 -11.33 9.82
CA ASP A 122 -12.50 -10.82 10.47
C ASP A 122 -13.62 -10.56 9.46
N TYR A 123 -13.31 -10.01 8.29
CA TYR A 123 -14.29 -9.78 7.23
C TYR A 123 -14.91 -11.10 6.75
N MET A 124 -14.11 -12.16 6.55
CA MET A 124 -14.59 -13.52 6.23
C MET A 124 -15.39 -14.18 7.37
N LYS A 125 -15.16 -13.81 8.64
CA LYS A 125 -15.97 -14.30 9.76
C LYS A 125 -17.36 -13.68 9.76
N LYS A 126 -17.42 -12.37 9.51
CA LYS A 126 -18.66 -11.58 9.55
C LYS A 126 -19.49 -11.72 8.28
N ASN A 127 -18.86 -12.05 7.15
CA ASN A 127 -19.50 -12.08 5.84
C ASN A 127 -19.25 -13.43 5.16
N ASN A 128 -20.26 -13.95 4.45
CA ASN A 128 -20.08 -15.10 3.57
C ASN A 128 -19.41 -14.63 2.27
N VAL A 129 -18.08 -14.65 2.23
CA VAL A 129 -17.24 -14.14 1.13
C VAL A 129 -16.65 -15.31 0.33
N ALA A 130 -16.71 -15.23 -0.99
CA ALA A 130 -16.11 -16.25 -1.84
C ALA A 130 -14.58 -16.22 -1.78
N THR A 131 -13.93 -17.39 -1.76
CA THR A 131 -12.46 -17.53 -1.73
C THR A 131 -11.75 -16.66 -2.76
N LYS A 132 -12.26 -16.63 -3.99
CA LYS A 132 -11.71 -15.83 -5.09
C LYS A 132 -11.66 -14.33 -4.78
N ILE A 133 -12.62 -13.81 -4.03
CA ILE A 133 -12.68 -12.39 -3.67
C ILE A 133 -11.64 -12.04 -2.63
N VAL A 134 -11.41 -12.93 -1.66
CA VAL A 134 -10.37 -12.74 -0.65
C VAL A 134 -8.98 -12.82 -1.30
N ILE A 135 -8.81 -13.71 -2.26
CA ILE A 135 -7.58 -13.78 -3.06
C ILE A 135 -7.39 -12.50 -3.89
N LEU A 136 -8.41 -12.03 -4.61
CA LEU A 136 -8.34 -10.77 -5.36
C LEU A 136 -8.05 -9.58 -4.43
N PHE A 137 -8.54 -9.61 -3.20
CA PHE A 137 -8.18 -8.61 -2.19
C PHE A 137 -6.70 -8.66 -1.84
N PHE A 138 -6.11 -9.83 -1.58
CA PHE A 138 -4.68 -9.95 -1.35
C PHE A 138 -3.86 -9.49 -2.57
N LEU A 139 -4.27 -9.89 -3.78
CA LEU A 139 -3.65 -9.38 -5.02
C LEU A 139 -3.81 -7.87 -5.16
N SER A 140 -4.93 -7.28 -4.72
CA SER A 140 -5.12 -5.83 -4.73
C SER A 140 -4.19 -5.12 -3.75
N CYS A 141 -3.97 -5.71 -2.57
CA CYS A 141 -3.01 -5.21 -1.61
C CYS A 141 -1.59 -5.21 -2.19
N LEU A 142 -1.19 -6.31 -2.84
CA LEU A 142 0.15 -6.44 -3.45
C LEU A 142 0.31 -5.57 -4.72
N GLY A 143 -0.69 -5.52 -5.59
CA GLY A 143 -0.66 -4.75 -6.84
C GLY A 143 -0.72 -3.24 -6.59
N CYS A 144 -1.63 -2.79 -5.72
CA CYS A 144 -1.74 -1.38 -5.35
C CYS A 144 -0.57 -0.91 -4.49
N CYS A 145 -0.12 -1.71 -3.53
CA CYS A 145 1.06 -1.35 -2.74
C CYS A 145 2.37 -1.46 -3.53
N SER A 146 2.40 -2.23 -4.62
CA SER A 146 3.63 -2.66 -5.29
C SER A 146 4.50 -3.51 -4.35
N VAL A 147 4.96 -4.68 -4.79
CA VAL A 147 5.94 -5.49 -4.03
C VAL A 147 7.22 -4.68 -3.79
N PHE A 148 7.60 -3.84 -4.75
CA PHE A 148 8.74 -2.94 -4.62
C PHE A 148 8.55 -1.93 -3.49
N SER A 149 7.39 -1.28 -3.37
CA SER A 149 7.17 -0.31 -2.30
C SER A 149 6.91 -0.96 -0.94
N LEU A 150 6.47 -2.23 -0.91
CA LEU A 150 6.44 -3.03 0.32
C LEU A 150 7.84 -3.25 0.90
N ILE A 151 8.87 -3.32 0.05
CA ILE A 151 10.27 -3.51 0.44
C ILE A 151 11.01 -2.18 0.57
N SER A 152 10.75 -1.21 -0.31
CA SER A 152 11.44 0.09 -0.36
C SER A 152 10.72 1.19 0.44
N GLY A 153 9.43 1.35 0.19
CA GLY A 153 8.54 2.37 0.79
C GLY A 153 7.94 1.97 2.14
N ILE A 154 8.66 1.17 2.92
CA ILE A 154 8.22 0.44 4.12
C ILE A 154 7.36 1.25 5.10
N ARG A 155 7.74 2.51 5.38
CA ARG A 155 7.09 3.35 6.40
C ARG A 155 5.66 3.65 6.00
N ASN A 156 5.46 3.99 4.73
CA ASN A 156 4.16 4.40 4.21
C ASN A 156 3.19 3.22 4.16
N VAL A 157 3.66 2.06 3.68
CA VAL A 157 2.82 0.87 3.54
C VAL A 157 2.38 0.34 4.92
N VAL A 158 3.30 0.25 5.88
CA VAL A 158 2.98 -0.16 7.26
C VAL A 158 2.05 0.85 7.93
N ALA A 159 2.30 2.15 7.77
CA ALA A 159 1.46 3.19 8.38
C ALA A 159 0.02 3.16 7.87
N PHE A 160 -0.20 2.99 6.56
CA PHE A 160 -1.56 2.86 6.01
C PHE A 160 -2.25 1.56 6.41
N ALA A 161 -1.53 0.42 6.41
CA ALA A 161 -2.09 -0.86 6.85
C ALA A 161 -2.49 -0.81 8.33
N MET A 162 -1.63 -0.25 9.19
CA MET A 162 -1.90 -0.04 10.61
C MET A 162 -3.09 0.90 10.83
N TRP A 163 -3.12 2.02 10.11
CA TRP A 163 -4.22 2.98 10.20
C TRP A 163 -5.56 2.36 9.79
N PHE A 164 -5.61 1.64 8.67
CA PHE A 164 -6.87 1.02 8.23
C PHE A 164 -7.28 -0.14 9.13
N PHE A 165 -6.33 -0.93 9.65
CA PHE A 165 -6.60 -1.92 10.69
C PHE A 165 -7.26 -1.27 11.91
N SER A 166 -6.69 -0.16 12.39
CA SER A 166 -7.23 0.63 13.49
C SER A 166 -8.65 1.12 13.19
N TYR A 167 -8.85 1.71 12.01
CA TYR A 167 -10.16 2.19 11.55
C TYR A 167 -11.19 1.06 11.51
N TYR A 168 -10.84 -0.07 10.89
CA TYR A 168 -11.72 -1.21 10.66
C TYR A 168 -12.20 -1.86 11.97
N PHE A 169 -11.32 -2.06 12.94
CA PHE A 169 -11.66 -2.76 14.18
C PHE A 169 -12.22 -1.85 15.28
N PHE A 170 -11.76 -0.60 15.36
CA PHE A 170 -11.94 0.20 16.58
C PHE A 170 -12.72 1.48 16.38
N TYR A 171 -12.89 1.99 15.16
CA TYR A 171 -13.53 3.29 14.94
C TYR A 171 -14.95 3.36 15.53
N GLU A 172 -15.78 2.35 15.28
CA GLU A 172 -17.19 2.34 15.73
C GLU A 172 -17.36 1.90 17.20
N HIS A 173 -16.42 1.14 17.77
CA HIS A 173 -16.62 0.46 19.07
C HIS A 173 -15.62 0.86 20.17
N ARG A 174 -14.42 1.35 19.81
CA ARG A 174 -13.32 1.68 20.73
C ARG A 174 -12.55 2.91 20.25
N LYS A 175 -13.25 4.05 20.19
CA LYS A 175 -12.71 5.31 19.61
C LYS A 175 -11.36 5.74 20.19
N ILE A 176 -11.17 5.62 21.51
CA ILE A 176 -9.90 5.98 22.16
C ILE A 176 -8.74 5.15 21.59
N LEU A 177 -8.93 3.83 21.46
CA LEU A 177 -7.93 2.94 20.88
C LEU A 177 -7.68 3.23 19.40
N TYR A 178 -8.74 3.56 18.64
CA TYR A 178 -8.61 4.03 17.25
C TYR A 178 -7.70 5.27 17.16
N TYR A 179 -7.96 6.30 17.96
CA TYR A 179 -7.16 7.54 17.93
C TYR A 179 -5.72 7.30 18.38
N PHE A 180 -5.51 6.49 19.43
CA PHE A 180 -4.18 6.13 19.88
C PHE A 180 -3.36 5.40 18.80
N LEU A 181 -3.92 4.36 18.18
CA LEU A 181 -3.24 3.63 17.09
C LEU A 181 -3.06 4.50 15.84
N THR A 182 -3.99 5.41 15.56
CA THR A 182 -3.88 6.40 14.48
C THR A 182 -2.71 7.36 14.72
N ILE A 183 -2.52 7.83 15.95
CA ILE A 183 -1.37 8.66 16.33
C ILE A 183 -0.07 7.86 16.14
N ILE A 184 -0.02 6.60 16.56
CA ILE A 184 1.15 5.74 16.33
C ILE A 184 1.47 5.61 14.83
N ALA A 185 0.45 5.37 13.99
CA ALA A 185 0.63 5.30 12.54
C ALA A 185 1.11 6.64 11.94
N ALA A 186 0.59 7.78 12.42
CA ALA A 186 1.02 9.11 11.97
C ALA A 186 2.45 9.46 12.41
N LEU A 187 2.88 8.99 13.59
CA LEU A 187 4.26 9.09 14.08
C LEU A 187 5.23 8.13 13.38
N LEU A 188 4.71 7.19 12.57
CA LEU A 188 5.51 6.37 11.65
C LEU A 188 5.64 7.03 10.28
N HIS A 189 4.55 7.60 9.74
CA HIS A 189 4.56 8.32 8.48
C HIS A 189 3.47 9.39 8.41
N THR A 190 3.83 10.62 8.04
CA THR A 190 2.91 11.77 8.05
C THR A 190 1.74 11.65 7.07
N ALA A 191 1.85 10.81 6.02
CA ALA A 191 0.77 10.61 5.04
C ALA A 191 -0.53 10.07 5.65
N VAL A 192 -0.47 9.47 6.85
CA VAL A 192 -1.67 9.02 7.59
C VAL A 192 -2.63 10.18 7.91
N ILE A 193 -2.13 11.42 8.00
CA ILE A 193 -2.98 12.60 8.21
C ILE A 193 -4.04 12.71 7.12
N ILE A 194 -3.71 12.40 5.86
CA ILE A 194 -4.66 12.41 4.74
C ILE A 194 -5.77 11.37 4.99
N CYS A 195 -5.43 10.17 5.48
CA CYS A 195 -6.43 9.16 5.80
C CYS A 195 -7.37 9.60 6.93
N VAL A 196 -6.85 10.29 7.95
CA VAL A 196 -7.67 10.85 9.03
C VAL A 196 -8.64 11.88 8.47
N ILE A 197 -8.17 12.83 7.65
CA ILE A 197 -9.02 13.84 7.01
C ILE A 197 -10.13 13.17 6.18
N LEU A 198 -9.79 12.18 5.36
CA LEU A 198 -10.76 11.44 4.54
C LEU A 198 -11.78 10.67 5.40
N ALA A 199 -11.34 10.04 6.50
CA ALA A 199 -12.24 9.37 7.42
C ALA A 199 -13.19 10.35 8.12
N LEU A 200 -12.72 11.54 8.52
CA LEU A 200 -13.56 12.58 9.11
C LEU A 200 -14.58 13.10 8.09
N ILE A 201 -14.16 13.39 6.86
CA ILE A 201 -15.08 13.78 5.76
C ILE A 201 -16.15 12.71 5.57
N TYR A 202 -15.75 11.44 5.51
CA TYR A 202 -16.71 10.36 5.36
C TYR A 202 -17.71 10.32 6.53
N GLN A 203 -17.21 10.29 7.77
CA GLN A 203 -18.02 10.02 8.96
C GLN A 203 -18.96 11.18 9.31
N TYR A 204 -18.49 12.42 9.21
CA TYR A 204 -19.26 13.60 9.60
C TYR A 204 -20.08 14.22 8.47
N TYR A 205 -19.71 13.99 7.21
CA TYR A 205 -20.40 14.60 6.08
C TYR A 205 -21.09 13.60 5.15
N LEU A 206 -20.46 12.48 4.80
CA LEU A 206 -21.02 11.56 3.80
C LEU A 206 -21.90 10.46 4.38
N LYS A 207 -21.54 9.87 5.53
CA LYS A 207 -22.21 8.68 6.09
C LYS A 207 -23.71 8.87 6.29
N MET A 208 -24.14 10.10 6.61
CA MET A 208 -25.56 10.45 6.84
C MET A 208 -26.26 11.07 5.63
N LYS A 209 -25.54 11.42 4.55
CA LYS A 209 -26.12 12.12 3.38
C LYS A 209 -26.36 11.14 2.23
N VAL A 210 -27.61 11.07 1.76
CA VAL A 210 -27.96 10.30 0.55
C VAL A 210 -27.57 11.11 -0.69
N GLY A 211 -26.42 10.78 -1.29
CA GLY A 211 -26.02 11.09 -2.68
C GLY A 211 -25.88 12.54 -3.16
N LYS A 212 -26.72 13.49 -2.70
CA LYS A 212 -26.86 14.83 -3.29
C LYS A 212 -25.67 15.76 -3.08
N GLU A 213 -24.87 15.52 -2.05
CA GLU A 213 -23.71 16.35 -1.73
C GLU A 213 -22.37 15.64 -1.98
N TYR A 214 -22.41 14.36 -2.35
CA TYR A 214 -21.20 13.58 -2.62
C TYR A 214 -20.39 14.14 -3.79
N TRP A 215 -21.04 14.57 -4.87
CA TRP A 215 -20.35 15.16 -6.02
C TRP A 215 -19.61 16.46 -5.67
N LYS A 216 -20.09 17.23 -4.67
CA LYS A 216 -19.41 18.44 -4.20
C LYS A 216 -18.06 18.11 -3.57
N ILE A 217 -17.99 17.04 -2.79
CA ILE A 217 -16.72 16.56 -2.23
C ILE A 217 -15.80 16.07 -3.34
N ILE A 218 -16.32 15.31 -4.30
CA ILE A 218 -15.51 14.85 -5.44
C ILE A 218 -14.92 16.04 -6.19
N LEU A 219 -15.73 17.05 -6.48
CA LEU A 219 -15.27 18.28 -7.13
C LEU A 219 -14.22 19.02 -6.29
N LEU A 220 -14.43 19.14 -4.98
CA LEU A 220 -13.46 19.75 -4.07
C LEU A 220 -12.13 18.99 -4.08
N ILE A 221 -12.17 17.65 -4.05
CA ILE A 221 -10.97 16.81 -4.13
C ILE A 221 -10.28 16.98 -5.47
N VAL A 222 -11.01 17.08 -6.58
CA VAL A 222 -10.43 17.36 -7.91
C VAL A 222 -9.71 18.72 -7.90
N VAL A 223 -10.34 19.77 -7.37
CA VAL A 223 -9.73 21.10 -7.26
C VAL A 223 -8.48 21.06 -6.38
N ILE A 224 -8.57 20.42 -5.21
CA ILE A 224 -7.44 20.24 -4.31
C ILE A 224 -6.30 19.48 -5.00
N ALA A 225 -6.58 18.34 -5.63
CA ALA A 225 -5.60 17.53 -6.34
C ALA A 225 -4.97 18.25 -7.55
N TYR A 226 -5.69 19.18 -8.18
CA TYR A 226 -5.15 20.03 -9.24
C TYR A 226 -4.25 21.15 -8.71
N VAL A 227 -4.60 21.76 -7.57
CA VAL A 227 -3.88 22.91 -6.98
C VAL A 227 -2.68 22.48 -6.14
N LEU A 228 -2.76 21.33 -5.45
CA LEU A 228 -1.68 20.77 -4.61
C LEU A 228 -0.33 20.68 -5.32
N PRO A 229 -0.21 20.12 -6.53
CA PRO A 229 1.05 20.07 -7.28
C PRO A 229 1.52 21.45 -7.79
N SER A 230 1.26 22.54 -7.05
CA SER A 230 1.80 23.86 -7.31
C SER A 230 2.99 24.17 -6.38
N PRO A 231 3.93 25.03 -6.80
CA PRO A 231 5.04 25.46 -5.96
C PRO A 231 4.58 26.29 -4.74
N LEU A 232 3.31 26.72 -4.72
CA LEU A 232 2.73 27.53 -3.66
C LEU A 232 2.90 26.90 -2.28
N ILE A 233 2.65 25.59 -2.16
CA ILE A 233 2.75 24.89 -0.87
C ILE A 233 4.21 24.79 -0.42
N GLY A 234 5.13 24.42 -1.31
CA GLY A 234 6.55 24.38 -1.00
C GLY A 234 7.10 25.75 -0.58
N ASN A 235 6.63 26.83 -1.22
CA ASN A 235 7.01 28.19 -0.87
C ASN A 235 6.48 28.61 0.52
N ILE A 236 5.24 28.26 0.87
CA ILE A 236 4.69 28.51 2.21
C ILE A 236 5.50 27.74 3.27
N LEU A 237 5.78 26.46 3.03
CA LEU A 237 6.53 25.63 3.97
C LEU A 237 7.96 26.13 4.18
N ASN A 238 8.63 26.62 3.14
CA ASN A 238 9.99 27.20 3.23
C ASN A 238 10.09 28.44 4.13
N GLN A 239 8.98 29.10 4.44
CA GLN A 239 8.96 30.29 5.32
C GLN A 239 8.97 29.93 6.81
N ILE A 240 8.76 28.66 7.15
CA ILE A 240 8.68 28.21 8.54
C ILE A 240 10.10 27.85 9.03
N PRO A 241 10.62 28.46 10.11
CA PRO A 241 11.99 28.25 10.58
C PRO A 241 12.14 26.92 11.33
N ASN A 242 11.91 25.81 10.62
CA ASN A 242 12.07 24.46 11.12
C ASN A 242 12.72 23.58 10.04
N THR A 243 13.83 22.94 10.40
CA THR A 243 14.66 22.10 9.51
C THR A 243 13.88 20.96 8.86
N TYR A 244 13.01 20.28 9.62
CA TYR A 244 12.16 19.21 9.10
C TYR A 244 11.09 19.73 8.14
N ILE A 245 10.46 20.88 8.44
CA ILE A 245 9.49 21.51 7.53
C ILE A 245 10.18 21.97 6.24
N ASN A 246 11.37 22.54 6.33
CA ASN A 246 12.18 22.89 5.16
C ASN A 246 12.58 21.67 4.34
N LEU A 247 12.87 20.52 4.97
CA LEU A 247 13.06 19.26 4.25
C LEU A 247 11.79 18.82 3.50
N MET A 248 10.62 18.94 4.12
CA MET A 248 9.33 18.66 3.48
C MET A 248 9.07 19.59 2.29
N ALA A 249 9.39 20.88 2.42
CA ALA A 249 9.27 21.87 1.36
C ALA A 249 10.20 21.55 0.18
N ARG A 250 11.45 21.21 0.44
CA ARG A 250 12.40 20.76 -0.60
C ARG A 250 11.91 19.52 -1.33
N LYS A 251 11.42 18.52 -0.60
CA LYS A 251 10.82 17.32 -1.19
C LYS A 251 9.61 17.66 -2.05
N TRP A 252 8.73 18.53 -1.56
CA TRP A 252 7.55 19.00 -2.32
C TRP A 252 7.96 19.62 -3.66
N ASN A 253 8.91 20.56 -3.63
CA ASN A 253 9.40 21.25 -4.83
C ASN A 253 10.13 20.30 -5.79
N TYR A 254 10.89 19.34 -5.26
CA TYR A 254 11.54 18.31 -6.07
C TYR A 254 10.52 17.43 -6.79
N TYR A 255 9.48 16.97 -6.08
CA TYR A 255 8.43 16.18 -6.72
C TYR A 255 7.66 16.98 -7.77
N PHE A 256 7.41 18.28 -7.55
CA PHE A 256 6.83 19.16 -8.57
C PHE A 256 7.68 19.23 -9.85
N GLN A 257 9.00 19.37 -9.71
CA GLN A 257 9.91 19.37 -10.86
C GLN A 257 9.94 18.02 -11.59
N TYR A 258 9.78 16.91 -10.86
CA TYR A 258 9.69 15.56 -11.41
C TYR A 258 8.34 15.23 -12.06
N GLU A 259 7.25 15.85 -11.60
CA GLU A 259 5.89 15.64 -12.12
C GLU A 259 5.74 16.02 -13.60
N GLY A 260 6.61 16.89 -14.13
CA GLY A 260 6.62 17.29 -15.54
C GLY A 260 7.32 16.33 -16.52
N ILE A 261 8.01 15.29 -16.03
CA ILE A 261 9.00 14.54 -16.85
C ILE A 261 8.66 13.03 -16.99
N MET A 262 7.98 12.40 -16.02
CA MET A 262 7.75 10.94 -16.05
C MET A 262 6.37 10.54 -16.58
N GLY A 263 6.28 10.44 -17.91
CA GLY A 263 5.26 9.66 -18.61
C GLY A 263 5.73 8.21 -18.81
N ASP A 264 5.92 7.45 -17.74
CA ASP A 264 6.28 6.02 -17.86
C ASP A 264 5.02 5.16 -18.05
N THR A 265 5.11 4.15 -18.89
CA THR A 265 4.15 3.05 -19.09
C THR A 265 3.66 2.43 -17.77
N GLY A 266 4.51 2.38 -16.73
CA GLY A 266 4.12 1.97 -15.37
C GLY A 266 3.04 2.85 -14.73
N SER A 267 3.05 4.16 -15.03
CA SER A 267 2.03 5.11 -14.55
C SER A 267 0.67 4.91 -15.22
N LEU A 268 0.65 4.48 -16.48
CA LEU A 268 -0.59 4.22 -17.22
C LEU A 268 -1.33 3.00 -16.67
N PHE A 269 -0.63 1.88 -16.43
CA PHE A 269 -1.24 0.68 -15.85
C PHE A 269 -1.81 0.93 -14.45
N ILE A 270 -1.08 1.70 -13.64
CA ILE A 270 -1.57 2.15 -12.34
C ILE A 270 -2.89 2.91 -12.49
N LYS A 271 -2.98 3.87 -13.43
CA LYS A 271 -4.21 4.63 -13.67
C LYS A 271 -5.36 3.74 -14.15
N ILE A 272 -5.11 2.74 -14.98
CA ILE A 272 -6.13 1.76 -15.42
C ILE A 272 -6.65 0.94 -14.23
N MET A 273 -5.77 0.48 -13.34
CA MET A 273 -6.18 -0.25 -12.13
C MET A 273 -7.01 0.64 -11.20
N VAL A 274 -6.61 1.90 -11.02
CA VAL A 274 -7.38 2.87 -10.23
C VAL A 274 -8.73 3.17 -10.86
N LEU A 275 -8.80 3.27 -12.19
CA LEU A 275 -10.05 3.40 -12.92
C LEU A 275 -10.96 2.20 -12.68
N PHE A 276 -10.42 0.98 -12.70
CA PHE A 276 -11.19 -0.24 -12.40
C PHE A 276 -11.83 -0.19 -11.00
N PHE A 277 -11.07 0.20 -9.97
CA PHE A 277 -11.58 0.34 -8.60
C PHE A 277 -12.56 1.51 -8.44
N THR A 278 -12.30 2.62 -9.12
CA THR A 278 -13.17 3.80 -9.13
C THR A 278 -14.52 3.48 -9.78
N ALA A 279 -14.50 2.88 -10.97
CA ALA A 279 -15.70 2.45 -11.69
C ALA A 279 -16.50 1.42 -10.88
N SER A 280 -15.80 0.48 -10.24
CA SER A 280 -16.36 -0.48 -9.30
C SER A 280 -17.15 0.21 -8.16
N ALA A 281 -16.54 1.20 -7.50
CA ALA A 281 -17.19 1.94 -6.43
C ALA A 281 -18.39 2.76 -6.94
N LEU A 282 -18.23 3.49 -8.04
CA LEU A 282 -19.30 4.29 -8.63
C LEU A 282 -20.50 3.42 -9.03
N TYR A 283 -20.28 2.24 -9.60
CA TYR A 283 -21.33 1.28 -9.92
C TYR A 283 -22.15 0.92 -8.66
N LEU A 284 -21.50 0.62 -7.53
CA LEU A 284 -22.20 0.31 -6.28
C LEU A 284 -22.94 1.53 -5.73
N ILE A 285 -22.35 2.73 -5.78
CA ILE A 285 -22.99 3.97 -5.31
C ILE A 285 -24.29 4.21 -6.08
N ILE A 286 -24.26 4.07 -7.41
CA ILE A 286 -25.44 4.20 -8.28
C ILE A 286 -26.48 3.14 -7.92
N LYS A 287 -26.06 1.87 -7.82
CA LYS A 287 -26.95 0.75 -7.49
C LYS A 287 -27.62 0.89 -6.12
N LYS A 288 -26.90 1.45 -5.14
CA LYS A 288 -27.38 1.72 -3.77
C LYS A 288 -28.12 3.04 -3.64
N LYS A 289 -28.52 3.67 -4.75
CA LYS A 289 -29.22 4.97 -4.80
C LYS A 289 -28.52 6.05 -3.98
N GLY A 290 -27.19 6.09 -4.04
CA GLY A 290 -26.36 7.12 -3.40
C GLY A 290 -26.01 6.86 -1.93
N ARG A 291 -26.28 5.67 -1.36
CA ARG A 291 -25.72 5.27 -0.06
C ARG A 291 -24.27 4.83 -0.24
N ILE A 292 -23.36 5.45 0.50
CA ILE A 292 -21.90 5.31 0.31
C ILE A 292 -21.28 4.71 1.58
N THR A 293 -20.51 3.64 1.40
CA THR A 293 -19.64 3.07 2.44
C THR A 293 -18.26 3.73 2.41
N PHE A 294 -17.50 3.62 3.50
CA PHE A 294 -16.15 4.18 3.56
C PHE A 294 -15.25 3.67 2.42
N SER A 295 -15.26 2.36 2.16
CA SER A 295 -14.52 1.76 1.05
C SER A 295 -14.93 2.35 -0.30
N GLU A 296 -16.24 2.49 -0.57
CA GLU A 296 -16.71 3.08 -1.84
C GLU A 296 -16.28 4.54 -1.99
N PHE A 297 -16.31 5.32 -0.91
CA PHE A 297 -15.81 6.69 -0.91
C PHE A 297 -14.30 6.77 -1.24
N ILE A 298 -13.48 5.95 -0.59
CA ILE A 298 -12.02 5.97 -0.82
C ILE A 298 -11.67 5.51 -2.23
N LEU A 299 -12.32 4.45 -2.73
CA LEU A 299 -12.06 3.96 -4.08
C LEU A 299 -12.53 4.95 -5.15
N SER A 300 -13.62 5.68 -4.90
CA SER A 300 -14.18 6.61 -5.90
C SER A 300 -13.37 7.90 -6.06
N ILE A 301 -12.58 8.30 -5.06
CA ILE A 301 -11.67 9.44 -5.15
C ILE A 301 -10.32 9.06 -5.78
N GLY A 302 -10.12 7.81 -6.19
CA GLY A 302 -8.86 7.33 -6.77
C GLY A 302 -8.44 8.10 -8.03
N ILE A 303 -9.36 8.30 -8.98
CA ILE A 303 -9.08 9.09 -10.19
C ILE A 303 -8.83 10.58 -9.86
N PRO A 304 -9.67 11.26 -9.07
CA PRO A 304 -9.36 12.62 -8.61
C PRO A 304 -7.97 12.76 -7.99
N MET A 305 -7.58 11.83 -7.11
CA MET A 305 -6.26 11.84 -6.49
C MET A 305 -5.13 11.58 -7.48
N SER A 306 -5.39 10.89 -8.60
CA SER A 306 -4.41 10.63 -9.66
C SER A 306 -3.95 11.87 -10.44
N LEU A 307 -4.60 13.02 -10.21
CA LEU A 307 -4.17 14.31 -10.76
C LEU A 307 -2.93 14.90 -10.06
N SER A 308 -2.58 14.41 -8.87
CA SER A 308 -1.36 14.78 -8.15
C SER A 308 -0.50 13.54 -7.94
N ASN A 309 0.62 13.38 -8.65
CA ASN A 309 1.47 12.20 -8.49
C ASN A 309 2.02 12.09 -7.06
N ILE A 310 2.38 13.22 -6.44
CA ILE A 310 2.82 13.30 -5.04
C ILE A 310 1.84 12.58 -4.10
N ILE A 311 0.55 12.86 -4.23
CA ILE A 311 -0.46 12.20 -3.38
C ILE A 311 -0.77 10.81 -3.90
N PHE A 312 -0.89 10.66 -5.22
CA PHE A 312 -1.35 9.45 -5.87
C PHE A 312 -0.47 8.23 -5.60
N GLU A 313 0.86 8.39 -5.72
CA GLU A 313 1.83 7.31 -5.47
C GLU A 313 1.72 6.72 -4.06
N ARG A 314 1.22 7.52 -3.11
CA ARG A 314 1.00 7.11 -1.72
C ARG A 314 -0.44 6.63 -1.52
N PHE A 315 -1.40 7.32 -2.11
CA PHE A 315 -2.83 7.05 -1.96
C PHE A 315 -3.24 5.70 -2.54
N ILE A 316 -2.57 5.26 -3.61
CA ILE A 316 -2.87 3.97 -4.24
C ILE A 316 -2.78 2.80 -3.25
N PHE A 317 -1.91 2.86 -2.25
CA PHE A 317 -1.80 1.82 -1.22
C PHE A 317 -3.12 1.65 -0.49
N LEU A 318 -3.78 2.77 -0.17
CA LEU A 318 -5.06 2.77 0.49
C LEU A 318 -6.16 2.13 -0.37
N ILE A 319 -6.15 2.35 -1.70
CA ILE A 319 -7.11 1.73 -2.63
C ILE A 319 -7.09 0.21 -2.51
N GLY A 320 -5.90 -0.42 -2.51
CA GLY A 320 -5.80 -1.88 -2.34
C GLY A 320 -6.32 -2.34 -0.98
N ILE A 321 -5.88 -1.66 0.09
CA ILE A 321 -6.17 -2.02 1.49
C ILE A 321 -7.67 -1.95 1.82
N VAL A 322 -8.41 -0.99 1.25
CA VAL A 322 -9.85 -0.83 1.53
C VAL A 322 -10.77 -1.57 0.55
N SER A 323 -10.23 -2.28 -0.43
CA SER A 323 -11.01 -2.79 -1.58
C SER A 323 -11.95 -3.96 -1.24
N LEU A 324 -11.65 -4.74 -0.21
CA LEU A 324 -12.34 -6.00 0.10
C LEU A 324 -13.87 -5.89 0.12
N PRO A 325 -14.49 -4.91 0.82
CA PRO A 325 -15.95 -4.81 0.83
C PRO A 325 -16.55 -4.47 -0.53
N THR A 326 -15.85 -3.67 -1.33
CA THR A 326 -16.30 -3.29 -2.68
C THR A 326 -16.20 -4.48 -3.63
N LEU A 327 -15.08 -5.22 -3.61
CA LEU A 327 -14.90 -6.44 -4.40
C LEU A 327 -16.01 -7.46 -4.12
N ASP A 328 -16.32 -7.71 -2.84
CA ASP A 328 -17.37 -8.65 -2.44
C ASP A 328 -18.77 -8.19 -2.85
N ASN A 329 -19.10 -6.92 -2.58
CA ASN A 329 -20.41 -6.36 -2.92
C ASN A 329 -20.67 -6.36 -4.43
N ILE A 330 -19.67 -6.02 -5.25
CA ILE A 330 -19.80 -6.09 -6.71
C ILE A 330 -20.04 -7.51 -7.16
N TYR A 331 -19.20 -8.43 -6.71
CA TYR A 331 -19.29 -9.84 -7.06
C TYR A 331 -20.68 -10.41 -6.74
N LYS A 332 -21.20 -10.16 -5.53
CA LYS A 332 -22.55 -10.60 -5.14
C LYS A 332 -23.64 -10.00 -6.01
N SER A 333 -23.46 -8.77 -6.44
CA SER A 333 -24.46 -8.01 -7.20
C SER A 333 -24.52 -8.33 -8.70
N MET A 334 -23.52 -9.06 -9.23
CA MET A 334 -23.41 -9.43 -10.66
C MET A 334 -24.03 -10.81 -10.96
N SER A 335 -24.43 -11.01 -12.23
CA SER A 335 -24.83 -12.31 -12.77
C SER A 335 -23.66 -13.30 -12.77
N LYS A 336 -23.92 -14.61 -12.98
CA LYS A 336 -22.87 -15.63 -13.04
C LYS A 336 -21.79 -15.30 -14.08
N LEU A 337 -22.22 -14.87 -15.28
CA LEU A 337 -21.31 -14.46 -16.36
C LEU A 337 -20.55 -13.17 -15.99
N GLY A 338 -21.23 -12.17 -15.43
CA GLY A 338 -20.59 -10.93 -14.98
C GLY A 338 -19.53 -11.17 -13.89
N ARG A 339 -19.81 -12.08 -12.95
CA ARG A 339 -18.86 -12.51 -11.91
C ARG A 339 -17.59 -13.12 -12.49
N PHE A 340 -17.72 -13.93 -13.54
CA PHE A 340 -16.58 -14.56 -14.23
C PHE A 340 -15.68 -13.50 -14.87
N PHE A 341 -16.26 -12.61 -15.70
CA PHE A 341 -15.51 -11.52 -16.33
C PHE A 341 -14.89 -10.58 -15.31
N TYR A 342 -15.61 -10.21 -14.26
CA TYR A 342 -15.10 -9.34 -13.20
C TYR A 342 -13.85 -9.92 -12.53
N VAL A 343 -13.89 -11.23 -12.19
CA VAL A 343 -12.75 -11.91 -11.57
C VAL A 343 -11.55 -11.97 -12.51
N ILE A 344 -11.77 -12.28 -13.79
CA ILE A 344 -10.69 -12.33 -14.79
C ILE A 344 -10.09 -10.95 -15.01
N CYS A 345 -10.91 -9.91 -15.22
CA CYS A 345 -10.44 -8.55 -15.39
C CYS A 345 -9.62 -8.08 -14.18
N ALA A 346 -10.13 -8.29 -12.97
CA ALA A 346 -9.41 -7.94 -11.74
C ALA A 346 -8.09 -8.72 -11.64
N PHE A 347 -8.12 -10.03 -11.90
CA PHE A 347 -6.94 -10.88 -11.85
C PHE A 347 -5.87 -10.45 -12.84
N CYS A 348 -6.22 -10.22 -14.11
CA CYS A 348 -5.27 -9.79 -15.14
C CYS A 348 -4.63 -8.45 -14.79
N LEU A 349 -5.44 -7.44 -14.40
CA LEU A 349 -4.93 -6.11 -14.03
C LEU A 349 -3.96 -6.18 -12.85
N LEU A 350 -4.34 -6.90 -11.79
CA LEU A 350 -3.52 -7.03 -10.59
C LEU A 350 -2.25 -7.83 -10.85
N SER A 351 -2.34 -8.92 -11.62
CA SER A 351 -1.18 -9.77 -11.94
C SER A 351 -0.15 -9.05 -12.80
N ILE A 352 -0.60 -8.30 -13.81
CA ILE A 352 0.30 -7.46 -14.63
C ILE A 352 1.04 -6.47 -13.73
N ARG A 353 0.33 -5.80 -12.80
CA ARG A 353 0.97 -4.84 -11.90
C ARG A 353 1.96 -5.49 -10.93
N ILE A 354 1.61 -6.65 -10.37
CA ILE A 354 2.49 -7.42 -9.50
C ILE A 354 3.74 -7.85 -10.27
N PHE A 355 3.59 -8.35 -11.51
CA PHE A 355 4.70 -8.72 -12.36
C PHE A 355 5.61 -7.53 -12.69
N LEU A 356 5.04 -6.39 -13.10
CA LEU A 356 5.80 -5.15 -13.32
C LEU A 356 6.52 -4.70 -12.04
N SER A 357 5.92 -4.90 -10.87
CA SER A 357 6.58 -4.61 -9.61
C SER A 357 7.76 -5.54 -9.32
N PHE A 358 7.65 -6.84 -9.61
CA PHE A 358 8.77 -7.77 -9.48
C PHE A 358 9.87 -7.43 -10.47
N TYR A 359 9.50 -7.12 -11.72
CA TYR A 359 10.43 -6.62 -12.74
C TYR A 359 11.21 -5.40 -12.24
N SER A 360 10.53 -4.33 -11.81
CA SER A 360 11.20 -3.13 -11.29
C SER A 360 12.12 -3.46 -10.11
N MET A 361 11.70 -4.36 -9.24
CA MET A 361 12.51 -4.78 -8.10
C MET A 361 13.79 -5.51 -8.52
N PHE A 362 13.74 -6.44 -9.47
CA PHE A 362 14.95 -7.12 -9.95
C PHE A 362 15.85 -6.23 -10.81
N VAL A 363 15.29 -5.20 -11.44
CA VAL A 363 16.07 -4.19 -12.19
C VAL A 363 16.82 -3.24 -11.24
N TYR A 364 16.14 -2.75 -10.19
CA TYR A 364 16.66 -1.68 -9.33
C TYR A 364 17.23 -2.15 -7.99
N MET A 365 16.94 -3.36 -7.51
CA MET A 365 17.52 -3.89 -6.28
C MET A 365 18.53 -4.99 -6.59
N ASN A 366 19.63 -4.97 -5.85
CA ASN A 366 20.56 -6.07 -5.81
C ASN A 366 20.13 -7.06 -4.71
N PHE A 367 20.65 -8.28 -4.84
CA PHE A 367 20.57 -9.34 -3.85
C PHE A 367 21.95 -9.99 -3.80
N ASN A 368 23.01 -9.20 -3.54
CA ASN A 368 24.38 -9.65 -3.73
C ASN A 368 24.69 -10.91 -2.90
N GLY A 369 25.45 -11.81 -3.52
CA GLY A 369 25.75 -13.13 -2.95
C GLY A 369 24.66 -14.18 -3.20
N GLN A 370 23.62 -13.87 -3.98
CA GLN A 370 22.54 -14.81 -4.30
C GLN A 370 22.48 -15.13 -5.80
N GLU A 371 22.96 -16.31 -6.18
CA GLU A 371 23.03 -16.78 -7.58
C GLU A 371 21.68 -16.69 -8.32
N ILE A 372 20.57 -17.08 -7.67
CA ILE A 372 19.22 -16.95 -8.27
C ILE A 372 18.81 -15.49 -8.42
N GLY A 373 19.22 -14.61 -7.49
CA GLY A 373 18.96 -13.18 -7.60
C GLY A 373 19.63 -12.58 -8.83
N GLU A 374 20.86 -12.99 -9.12
CA GLU A 374 21.60 -12.59 -10.31
C GLU A 374 20.96 -13.15 -11.60
N ILE A 375 20.58 -14.43 -11.62
CA ILE A 375 19.87 -15.03 -12.76
C ILE A 375 18.56 -14.30 -13.06
N LEU A 376 17.74 -14.03 -12.04
CA LEU A 376 16.50 -13.29 -12.20
C LEU A 376 16.76 -11.87 -12.70
N ARG A 377 17.82 -11.23 -12.20
CA ARG A 377 18.25 -9.93 -12.71
C ARG A 377 18.70 -9.99 -14.17
N THR A 378 19.37 -11.04 -14.63
CA THR A 378 19.68 -11.20 -16.07
C THR A 378 18.41 -11.38 -16.89
N ILE A 379 17.44 -12.17 -16.41
CA ILE A 379 16.17 -12.40 -17.09
C ILE A 379 15.33 -11.10 -17.19
N PHE A 380 15.31 -10.30 -16.13
CA PHE A 380 14.52 -9.06 -16.07
C PHE A 380 15.29 -7.80 -16.50
N GLY A 381 16.62 -7.83 -16.50
CA GLY A 381 17.48 -6.66 -16.73
C GLY A 381 17.78 -6.38 -18.19
N GLY A 382 17.71 -7.41 -19.05
CA GLY A 382 18.09 -7.31 -20.47
C GLY A 382 19.60 -7.33 -20.68
#